data_AF-A0AAU9UD29-F1
#
_entry.id   AF-A0AAU9UD29-F1
#
_cell.length_a   1.000
_cell.length_b   1.000
_cell.length_c   1.000
_cell.angle_alpha   90.00
_cell.angle_beta   90.00
_cell.angle_gamma   90.00
#
_symmetry.space_group_name_H-M   'P 1'
#
loop_
_entity.id
_entity.type
_entity.pdbx_description
1 polymer ?
#
loop_
_entity_poly.entity_id
_entity_poly.type
_entity_poly.pdbx_seq_one_letter_code
_entity_poly.pdbx_strand_id
1 'polypeptide(L)'
;MQRLLSITLITISVDIVSSQEENIKEHQGPQTCGGVLKGPVGIIQTPNFPNPFPVPIKCRWIIERDIVNGTISIYFTQQYTTSGLTFTEYIYYDESYKLGERKALSVTEENITRIKWLQVSF
;
A
#
# COMPACT_ATOMS: atom_id res chain seq x y z
N MET A 1 21.83 4.26 8.28
CA MET A 1 20.93 4.83 7.26
C MET A 1 19.80 3.83 7.06
N GLN A 2 18.61 4.12 7.54
CA GLN A 2 17.48 3.21 7.44
C GLN A 2 16.78 3.46 6.10
N ARG A 3 17.09 2.64 5.10
CA ARG A 3 16.47 2.70 3.77
C ARG A 3 15.22 1.85 3.78
N LEU A 4 14.11 2.44 3.34
CA LEU A 4 12.78 1.85 3.50
C LEU A 4 12.01 1.87 2.17
N LEU A 5 11.11 0.90 2.00
CA LEU A 5 10.09 0.92 0.96
C LEU A 5 8.71 1.14 1.60
N SER A 6 8.04 2.22 1.19
CA SER A 6 6.67 2.52 1.56
C SER A 6 5.72 2.06 0.47
N ILE A 7 4.67 1.35 0.85
CA ILE A 7 3.57 0.92 -0.01
C ILE A 7 2.33 1.66 0.48
N THR A 8 1.73 2.44 -0.38
CA THR A 8 0.54 3.24 -0.04
C THR A 8 -0.61 2.86 -0.94
N LEU A 9 -1.74 2.53 -0.35
CA LEU A 9 -3.02 2.35 -1.05
C LEU A 9 -3.95 3.48 -0.62
N ILE A 10 -4.37 4.30 -1.58
CA ILE A 10 -5.37 5.35 -1.38
C ILE A 10 -6.49 5.13 -2.38
N THR A 11 -7.70 4.90 -1.88
CA THR A 11 -8.92 4.92 -2.71
C THR A 11 -9.91 5.86 -2.05
N ILE A 12 -10.39 6.84 -2.81
CA ILE A 12 -11.34 7.85 -2.37
C ILE A 12 -12.71 7.46 -2.92
N SER A 13 -13.80 7.67 -2.17
CA SER A 13 -15.14 7.62 -2.78
C SER A 13 -15.31 8.85 -3.67
N VAL A 14 -15.54 8.65 -4.97
CA VAL A 14 -16.01 9.74 -5.86
C VAL A 14 -17.52 9.71 -5.80
N ASP A 15 -18.09 10.34 -4.78
CA ASP A 15 -19.55 10.45 -4.66
C ASP A 15 -20.03 11.60 -5.57
N ILE A 16 -20.33 11.30 -6.84
CA ILE A 16 -21.15 12.19 -7.69
C ILE A 16 -22.61 11.71 -7.64
N VAL A 17 -23.34 12.34 -6.70
CA VAL A 17 -24.78 12.73 -6.71
C VAL A 17 -25.85 11.85 -6.03
N SER A 18 -26.51 12.54 -5.09
CA SER A 18 -27.95 12.61 -4.71
C SER A 18 -28.54 11.74 -3.60
N SER A 19 -29.00 12.46 -2.58
CA SER A 19 -30.23 12.31 -1.78
C SER A 19 -30.65 10.92 -1.26
N GLN A 20 -30.65 10.87 0.08
CA GLN A 20 -31.53 10.12 1.00
C GLN A 20 -31.22 8.64 1.34
N GLU A 21 -30.82 8.51 2.62
CA GLU A 21 -31.05 7.47 3.62
C GLU A 21 -31.02 5.98 3.21
N GLU A 22 -29.94 5.30 3.60
CA GLU A 22 -30.03 3.94 4.13
C GLU A 22 -29.33 3.82 5.49
N ASN A 23 -30.12 3.41 6.48
CA ASN A 23 -29.71 3.05 7.83
C ASN A 23 -29.10 1.65 7.80
N ILE A 24 -27.77 1.55 7.65
CA ILE A 24 -27.05 0.29 7.85
C ILE A 24 -26.10 0.49 9.03
N LYS A 25 -26.51 -0.01 10.20
CA LYS A 25 -25.59 -0.25 11.32
C LYS A 25 -24.77 -1.50 10.98
N GLU A 26 -23.55 -1.32 10.49
CA GLU A 26 -22.53 -2.36 10.60
C GLU A 26 -21.43 -1.87 11.55
N HIS A 27 -21.35 -2.54 12.69
CA HIS A 27 -20.23 -2.45 13.61
C HIS A 27 -18.99 -2.98 12.91
N GLN A 28 -18.15 -2.12 12.37
CA GLN A 28 -16.72 -2.34 12.31
C GLN A 28 -16.04 -1.00 12.50
N GLY A 29 -15.30 -0.88 13.61
CA GLY A 29 -14.41 0.27 13.83
C GLY A 29 -13.48 0.46 12.63
N PRO A 30 -12.76 1.59 12.54
CA PRO A 30 -11.84 1.84 11.44
C PRO A 30 -10.92 0.63 11.26
N GLN A 31 -11.12 -0.13 10.18
CA GLN A 31 -10.33 -1.31 9.88
C GLN A 31 -8.91 -0.81 9.61
N THR A 32 -8.05 -0.91 10.61
CA THR A 32 -6.67 -0.43 10.53
C THR A 32 -5.91 -1.30 9.55
N CYS A 33 -5.50 -0.72 8.42
CA CYS A 33 -4.60 -1.35 7.47
C CYS A 33 -3.26 -0.62 7.42
N GLY A 34 -2.20 -1.33 7.06
CA GLY A 34 -0.85 -0.80 7.09
C GLY A 34 -0.01 -1.39 8.21
N GLY A 35 1.09 -0.71 8.54
CA GLY A 35 2.01 -1.09 9.61
C GLY A 35 3.45 -1.25 9.13
N VAL A 36 4.32 -1.62 10.06
CA VAL A 36 5.76 -1.74 9.82
C VAL A 36 6.14 -3.22 9.76
N LEU A 37 6.76 -3.64 8.65
CA LEU A 37 7.25 -5.00 8.43
C LEU A 37 8.77 -5.03 8.55
N LYS A 38 9.29 -5.75 9.55
CA LYS A 38 10.75 -5.85 9.82
C LYS A 38 11.33 -7.24 9.55
N GLY A 39 10.50 -8.19 9.12
CA GLY A 39 10.91 -9.58 8.88
C GLY A 39 11.58 -9.79 7.52
N PRO A 40 12.32 -10.90 7.33
CA PRO A 40 12.91 -11.26 6.03
C PRO A 40 11.84 -11.59 4.98
N VAL A 41 10.67 -12.06 5.43
CA VAL A 41 9.50 -12.41 4.62
C VAL A 41 8.25 -11.91 5.34
N GLY A 42 7.23 -11.52 4.59
CA GLY A 42 5.93 -11.10 5.13
C GLY A 42 4.85 -11.10 4.04
N ILE A 43 3.61 -10.90 4.47
CA ILE A 43 2.44 -10.80 3.59
C ILE A 43 1.78 -9.44 3.83
N ILE A 44 1.42 -8.77 2.74
CA ILE A 44 0.65 -7.53 2.75
C ILE A 44 -0.68 -7.84 2.08
N GLN A 45 -1.76 -7.47 2.76
CA GLN A 45 -3.13 -7.67 2.28
C GLN A 45 -4.00 -6.49 2.70
N THR A 46 -5.01 -6.20 1.90
CA THR A 46 -6.08 -5.26 2.27
C THR A 46 -6.94 -5.86 3.38
N PRO A 47 -7.68 -5.03 4.14
CA PRO A 47 -8.73 -5.55 5.01
C PRO A 47 -9.70 -6.44 4.22
N ASN A 48 -10.25 -7.45 4.87
CA ASN A 48 -11.26 -8.38 4.34
C ASN A 48 -10.84 -9.25 3.16
N PHE A 49 -9.59 -9.18 2.68
CA PHE A 49 -9.12 -9.99 1.57
C PHE A 49 -9.47 -11.49 1.74
N PRO A 50 -10.05 -12.18 0.74
CA PRO A 50 -10.21 -11.76 -0.66
C PRO A 50 -11.47 -10.93 -0.98
N ASN A 51 -12.30 -10.60 0.02
CA ASN A 51 -13.49 -9.77 -0.16
C ASN A 51 -13.12 -8.29 -0.36
N PRO A 52 -14.03 -7.47 -0.90
CA PRO A 52 -13.82 -6.04 -1.03
C PRO A 52 -13.46 -5.36 0.30
N PHE A 53 -12.50 -4.45 0.26
CA PHE A 53 -12.16 -3.58 1.38
C PHE A 53 -13.08 -2.34 1.39
N PRO A 54 -13.38 -1.75 2.55
CA PRO A 54 -14.20 -0.56 2.63
C PRO A 54 -13.53 0.64 1.96
N VAL A 55 -14.33 1.52 1.36
CA VAL A 55 -13.88 2.81 0.80
C VAL A 55 -14.62 3.95 1.52
N PRO A 56 -13.98 5.11 1.78
CA PRO A 56 -12.59 5.44 1.46
C PRO A 56 -11.57 4.68 2.32
N ILE A 57 -10.38 4.42 1.78
CA ILE A 57 -9.29 3.75 2.50
C ILE A 57 -7.96 4.47 2.29
N LYS A 58 -7.13 4.44 3.33
CA LYS A 58 -5.74 4.90 3.28
C LYS A 58 -4.86 3.96 4.08
N CYS A 59 -4.22 3.03 3.39
CA CYS A 59 -3.25 2.10 3.98
C CYS A 59 -1.83 2.57 3.70
N ARG A 60 -0.95 2.38 4.68
CA ARG A 60 0.49 2.55 4.50
C ARG A 60 1.25 1.41 5.15
N TRP A 61 1.98 0.65 4.35
CA TRP A 61 2.91 -0.36 4.83
C TRP A 61 4.33 0.14 4.65
N ILE A 62 5.16 0.01 5.69
CA ILE A 62 6.57 0.39 5.67
C ILE A 62 7.36 -0.91 5.80
N ILE A 63 8.15 -1.25 4.79
CA ILE A 63 9.04 -2.40 4.84
C ILE A 63 10.42 -1.89 5.25
N GLU A 64 10.84 -2.29 6.44
CA GLU A 64 12.15 -1.95 7.02
C GLU A 64 13.14 -3.09 6.88
N ARG A 65 14.35 -2.70 6.48
CA ARG A 65 15.47 -3.63 6.39
C ARG A 65 16.75 -2.96 6.84
N ASP A 66 17.41 -3.62 7.79
CA ASP A 66 18.68 -3.17 8.36
C ASP A 66 19.90 -3.85 7.70
N ILE A 67 19.74 -4.34 6.46
CA ILE A 67 20.80 -5.04 5.71
C ILE A 67 21.37 -4.11 4.64
N VAL A 68 22.69 -3.92 4.65
CA VAL A 68 23.44 -3.18 3.62
C VAL A 68 23.44 -3.99 2.32
N ASN A 69 23.19 -3.35 1.18
CA ASN A 69 23.08 -4.00 -0.15
C ASN A 69 21.93 -5.02 -0.24
N GLY A 70 20.86 -4.80 0.52
CA GLY A 70 19.68 -5.67 0.53
C GLY A 70 18.70 -5.38 -0.60
N THR A 71 17.95 -6.40 -1.01
CA THR A 71 16.97 -6.29 -2.11
C THR A 71 15.57 -6.64 -1.62
N ILE A 72 14.61 -5.72 -1.71
CA ILE A 72 13.19 -6.01 -1.41
C ILE A 72 12.52 -6.49 -2.69
N SER A 73 12.02 -7.72 -2.68
CA SER A 73 11.25 -8.30 -3.77
C SER A 73 9.80 -8.47 -3.34
N ILE A 74 8.87 -7.97 -4.15
CA ILE A 74 7.41 -8.01 -3.92
C ILE A 74 6.79 -8.78 -5.07
N TYR A 75 5.96 -9.77 -4.76
CA TYR A 75 5.22 -10.54 -5.74
C TYR A 75 3.74 -10.24 -5.62
N PHE A 76 3.09 -9.90 -6.74
CA PHE A 76 1.66 -9.68 -6.80
C PHE A 76 0.96 -11.03 -7.02
N THR A 77 0.59 -11.69 -5.91
CA THR A 77 -0.13 -12.96 -5.97
C THR A 77 -1.57 -12.76 -6.42
N GLN A 78 -2.26 -11.78 -5.84
CA GLN A 78 -3.64 -11.42 -6.15
C GLN A 78 -3.80 -9.90 -6.05
N GLN A 79 -3.93 -9.23 -7.20
CA GLN A 79 -4.05 -7.78 -7.30
C GLN A 79 -5.30 -7.42 -8.10
N TYR A 80 -6.26 -6.77 -7.44
CA TYR A 80 -7.53 -6.36 -8.04
C TYR A 80 -7.65 -4.84 -8.22
N THR A 81 -6.91 -4.04 -7.44
CA THR A 81 -6.99 -2.57 -7.52
C THR A 81 -6.26 -2.05 -8.75
N THR A 82 -6.95 -1.26 -9.58
CA THR A 82 -6.42 -0.68 -10.83
C THR A 82 -5.70 0.65 -10.66
N SER A 83 -5.83 1.31 -9.52
CA SER A 83 -5.21 2.60 -9.24
C SER A 83 -4.98 2.82 -7.75
N GLY A 84 -4.30 3.91 -7.38
CA GLY A 84 -4.13 4.30 -5.97
C GLY A 84 -3.11 3.49 -5.16
N LEU A 85 -2.57 2.40 -5.70
CA LEU A 85 -1.48 1.63 -5.11
C LEU A 85 -0.12 2.15 -5.63
N THR A 86 0.71 2.67 -4.73
CA THR A 86 2.03 3.26 -5.04
C THR A 86 3.12 2.67 -4.17
N PHE A 87 4.29 2.43 -4.76
CA PHE A 87 5.52 1.97 -4.13
C PHE A 87 6.55 3.08 -4.19
N THR A 88 7.06 3.49 -3.03
CA THR A 88 7.93 4.64 -2.88
C THR A 88 9.13 4.29 -2.01
N GLU A 89 10.32 4.49 -2.54
CA GLU A 89 11.59 4.32 -1.84
C GLU A 89 11.99 5.61 -1.14
N TYR A 90 12.62 5.46 0.03
CA TYR A 90 13.21 6.56 0.78
C TYR A 90 14.67 6.22 1.14
N ILE A 91 15.56 7.20 0.97
CA ILE A 91 16.96 7.11 1.42
C ILE A 91 17.01 7.18 2.96
N TYR A 92 16.11 7.98 3.54
CA TYR A 92 15.88 8.06 4.98
C TYR A 92 14.39 8.31 5.23
N TYR A 93 13.84 7.63 6.22
CA TYR A 93 12.44 7.78 6.61
C TYR A 93 12.32 7.76 8.13
N ASP A 94 11.71 8.81 8.65
CA ASP A 94 11.15 8.95 9.98
C ASP A 94 9.75 9.58 9.83
N GLU A 95 8.87 9.42 10.82
CA GLU A 95 7.54 10.02 10.79
C GLU A 95 7.60 11.56 10.76
N SER A 96 8.67 12.16 11.31
CA SER A 96 8.90 13.60 11.26
C SER A 96 9.63 14.07 10.00
N TYR A 97 10.46 13.23 9.38
CA TYR A 97 11.36 13.62 8.30
C TYR A 97 11.59 12.53 7.27
N LYS A 98 11.44 12.87 5.99
CA LYS A 98 11.59 11.94 4.85
C LYS A 98 12.53 12.55 3.83
N LEU A 99 13.46 11.74 3.31
CA LEU A 99 14.46 12.19 2.36
C LEU A 99 14.63 11.22 1.20
N GLY A 100 14.83 11.78 0.01
CA GLY A 100 15.13 11.01 -1.19
C GLY A 100 13.94 10.19 -1.67
N GLU A 101 12.74 10.76 -1.60
CA GLU A 101 11.52 10.13 -2.10
C GLU A 101 11.67 9.79 -3.59
N ARG A 102 11.57 8.50 -3.93
CA ARG A 102 11.58 8.03 -5.31
C ARG A 102 10.46 7.03 -5.53
N LYS A 103 9.53 7.36 -6.43
CA LYS A 103 8.45 6.44 -6.82
C LYS A 103 9.05 5.28 -7.63
N ALA A 104 8.96 4.07 -7.09
CA ALA A 104 9.43 2.85 -7.74
C ALA A 104 8.37 2.29 -8.70
N LEU A 105 7.08 2.35 -8.30
CA LEU A 105 5.95 1.87 -9.10
C LEU A 105 4.66 2.59 -8.69
N SER A 106 3.80 2.87 -9.66
CA SER A 106 2.39 3.16 -9.43
C SER A 106 1.56 2.18 -10.26
N VAL A 107 0.58 1.55 -9.64
CA VAL A 107 -0.36 0.68 -10.35
C VAL A 107 -1.34 1.56 -11.12
N THR A 108 -1.57 1.19 -12.38
CA THR A 108 -2.51 1.83 -13.29
C THR A 108 -3.28 0.75 -14.05
N GLU A 109 -4.40 1.13 -14.68
CA GLU A 109 -5.18 0.26 -15.56
C GLU A 109 -4.34 -0.33 -16.70
N GLU A 110 -3.34 0.41 -17.18
CA GLU A 110 -2.47 0.00 -18.28
C GLU A 110 -1.45 -1.07 -17.87
N ASN A 111 -1.02 -1.06 -16.61
CA ASN A 111 0.11 -1.88 -16.16
C ASN A 111 -0.28 -3.04 -15.23
N ILE A 112 -1.50 -3.03 -14.66
CA ILE A 112 -1.95 -4.01 -13.66
C ILE A 112 -1.82 -5.47 -14.11
N THR A 113 -2.03 -5.75 -15.41
CA THR A 113 -1.91 -7.12 -15.94
C THR A 113 -0.48 -7.50 -16.31
N ARG A 114 0.38 -6.52 -16.60
CA ARG A 114 1.75 -6.70 -17.09
C ARG A 114 2.75 -6.86 -15.94
N ILE A 115 2.52 -6.17 -14.83
CA ILE A 115 3.44 -6.16 -13.70
C ILE A 115 3.05 -7.27 -12.72
N LYS A 116 3.97 -8.22 -12.51
CA LYS A 116 3.78 -9.38 -11.61
C LYS A 116 4.64 -9.31 -10.36
N TRP A 117 5.68 -8.49 -10.37
CA TRP A 117 6.56 -8.27 -9.22
C TRP A 117 7.25 -6.91 -9.31
N LEU A 118 7.78 -6.46 -8.18
CA LEU A 118 8.65 -5.30 -8.05
C LEU A 118 9.89 -5.72 -7.27
N GLN A 119 11.07 -5.29 -7.71
CA GLN A 119 12.30 -5.44 -6.95
C GLN A 119 13.00 -4.10 -6.82
N VAL A 120 13.40 -3.77 -5.60
CA VAL A 120 14.16 -2.56 -5.30
C VAL A 120 15.41 -2.94 -4.51
N SER A 121 16.52 -2.28 -4.82
CA SER A 121 17.84 -2.56 -4.23
C SER A 121 18.32 -1.33 -3.47
N PHE A 122 18.87 -1.54 -2.28
CA PHE A 122 19.28 -0.47 -1.35
C PHE A 122 20.77 -0.55 -1.05
#